data_AF-A0A317WX91-F1
#
_entry.id   AF-A0A317WX91-F1
#
_cell.length_a   1.000
_cell.length_b   1.000
_cell.length_c   1.000
_cell.angle_alpha   90.00
_cell.angle_beta   90.00
_cell.angle_gamma   90.00
#
_symmetry.space_group_name_H-M   'P 1'
#
loop_
_entity.id
_entity.type
_entity.pdbx_description
1 polymer ?
#
loop_
_entity_poly.entity_id
_entity_poly.type
_entity_poly.pdbx_seq_one_letter_code
_entity_poly.pdbx_strand_id
1 'polypeptide(L)'
;MPDGYQFQWYKFTKEERLIILQVLAKEKSGYAWVCREWRDVFERHNFRRLKLQVCKEDMSELDEFERIVVRQRPFVRHVWLNIRLKRYTCKVCAKEQPKSSGRADNSTMRVAILRLFEILTTWEPVQEELSLELSAQSPSDSEHWFRDYYFGARGENEDINLAPGAPGNFHDAGHHWFHGQQHTLPSKDALRRIHGHFGNQILRRLRNVHAVTKFVVRRQCRNRILPHSLPSILGKLPRLQCLVYEPWLTDDVDEQERLDEGKQS
;
A
#
# COMPACT_ATOMS: atom_id res chain seq x y z
N MET A 1 -26.49 -16.37 -45.35
CA MET A 1 -26.13 -16.00 -43.96
C MET A 1 -25.97 -17.30 -43.21
N PRO A 2 -24.76 -17.74 -42.83
CA PRO A 2 -24.63 -18.96 -42.04
C PRO A 2 -25.15 -18.68 -40.63
N ASP A 3 -25.92 -19.63 -40.11
CA ASP A 3 -26.51 -19.61 -38.79
C ASP A 3 -25.47 -19.26 -37.73
N GLY A 4 -25.68 -18.11 -37.07
CA GLY A 4 -24.85 -17.68 -35.97
C GLY A 4 -24.99 -18.66 -34.82
N TYR A 5 -23.95 -19.46 -34.57
CA TYR A 5 -23.88 -20.31 -33.38
C TYR A 5 -24.07 -19.45 -32.13
N GLN A 6 -25.27 -19.53 -31.56
CA GLN A 6 -25.58 -18.85 -30.32
C GLN A 6 -24.84 -19.57 -29.18
N PHE A 7 -23.86 -18.91 -28.59
CA PHE A 7 -23.10 -19.44 -27.47
C PHE A 7 -24.02 -19.68 -26.28
N GLN A 8 -24.28 -20.94 -25.94
CA GLN A 8 -25.19 -21.32 -24.85
C GLN A 8 -24.41 -21.54 -23.55
N TRP A 9 -24.21 -20.47 -22.79
CA TRP A 9 -23.50 -20.47 -21.51
C TRP A 9 -23.94 -21.59 -20.55
N TYR A 10 -25.23 -21.89 -20.50
CA TYR A 10 -25.80 -22.88 -19.57
C TYR A 10 -25.62 -24.35 -20.00
N LYS A 11 -24.98 -24.61 -21.16
CA LYS A 11 -24.57 -25.98 -21.53
C LYS A 11 -23.34 -26.46 -20.76
N PHE A 12 -22.53 -25.54 -20.26
CA PHE A 12 -21.38 -25.85 -19.42
C PHE A 12 -21.85 -26.24 -18.00
N THR A 13 -21.16 -27.20 -17.42
CA THR A 13 -21.27 -27.54 -15.99
C THR A 13 -20.95 -26.32 -15.12
N LYS A 14 -21.31 -26.38 -13.83
CA LYS A 14 -21.02 -25.26 -12.92
C LYS A 14 -19.52 -25.06 -12.75
N GLU A 15 -18.77 -26.14 -12.75
CA GLU A 15 -17.32 -26.19 -12.59
C GLU A 15 -16.63 -25.55 -13.79
N GLU A 16 -17.03 -25.90 -15.02
CA GLU A 16 -16.51 -25.29 -16.25
C GLU A 16 -16.80 -23.79 -16.31
N ARG A 17 -18.04 -23.39 -15.98
CA ARG A 17 -18.41 -21.96 -15.91
C ARG A 17 -17.60 -21.22 -14.87
N LEU A 18 -17.40 -21.81 -13.68
CA LEU A 18 -16.62 -21.20 -12.62
C LEU A 18 -15.16 -20.99 -13.05
N ILE A 19 -14.53 -21.97 -13.71
CA ILE A 19 -13.17 -21.84 -14.23
C ILE A 19 -13.08 -20.69 -15.24
N ILE A 20 -14.01 -20.62 -16.20
CA ILE A 20 -14.05 -19.55 -17.19
C ILE A 20 -14.20 -18.18 -16.50
N LEU A 21 -15.14 -18.05 -15.55
CA LEU A 21 -15.36 -16.80 -14.83
C LEU A 21 -14.15 -16.38 -13.99
N GLN A 22 -13.45 -17.33 -13.36
CA GLN A 22 -12.24 -17.05 -12.59
C GLN A 22 -11.09 -16.55 -13.47
N VAL A 23 -10.96 -17.09 -14.69
CA VAL A 23 -9.99 -16.59 -15.69
C VAL A 23 -10.37 -15.16 -16.11
N LEU A 24 -11.64 -14.93 -16.48
CA LEU A 24 -12.12 -13.62 -16.89
C LEU A 24 -11.98 -12.56 -15.79
N ALA A 25 -12.20 -12.93 -14.53
CA ALA A 25 -12.07 -12.02 -13.40
C ALA A 25 -10.66 -11.47 -13.21
N LYS A 26 -9.62 -12.25 -13.57
CA LYS A 26 -8.23 -11.78 -13.55
C LYS A 26 -7.93 -10.74 -14.64
N GLU A 27 -8.65 -10.81 -15.76
CA GLU A 27 -8.42 -9.92 -16.90
C GLU A 27 -9.30 -8.66 -16.85
N LYS A 28 -10.55 -8.78 -16.37
CA LYS A 28 -11.56 -7.72 -16.44
C LYS A 28 -12.48 -7.74 -15.21
N SER A 29 -12.51 -6.64 -14.47
CA SER A 29 -13.34 -6.46 -13.27
C SER A 29 -14.79 -6.05 -13.54
N GLY A 30 -15.13 -5.62 -14.76
CA GLY A 30 -16.41 -4.97 -15.09
C GLY A 30 -17.62 -5.89 -15.29
N TYR A 31 -17.45 -7.21 -15.19
CA TYR A 31 -18.50 -8.18 -15.56
C TYR A 31 -19.45 -8.57 -14.41
N ALA A 32 -19.33 -7.93 -13.25
CA ALA A 32 -20.20 -8.18 -12.09
C ALA A 32 -21.69 -7.82 -12.33
N TRP A 33 -22.01 -7.14 -13.44
CA TRP A 33 -23.35 -6.69 -13.79
C TRP A 33 -24.15 -7.66 -14.68
N VAL A 34 -23.52 -8.72 -15.20
CA VAL A 34 -24.16 -9.61 -16.20
C VAL A 34 -25.31 -10.42 -15.62
N CYS A 35 -25.06 -11.22 -14.58
CA CYS A 35 -26.08 -11.99 -13.87
C CYS A 35 -25.59 -12.31 -12.44
N ARG A 36 -26.41 -12.98 -11.62
CA ARG A 36 -26.05 -13.33 -10.23
C ARG A 36 -24.81 -14.23 -10.14
N GLU A 37 -24.74 -15.26 -10.98
CA GLU A 37 -23.60 -16.19 -11.02
C GLU A 37 -22.28 -15.45 -11.28
N TRP A 38 -22.29 -14.54 -12.26
CA TRP A 38 -21.12 -13.74 -12.59
C TRP A 38 -20.79 -12.79 -11.44
N ARG A 39 -21.79 -12.04 -10.95
CA ARG A 39 -21.62 -11.12 -9.82
C ARG A 39 -20.92 -11.79 -8.63
N ASP A 40 -21.34 -12.99 -8.24
CA ASP A 40 -20.77 -13.67 -7.08
C ASP A 40 -19.29 -14.07 -7.26
N VAL A 41 -18.85 -14.32 -8.50
CA VAL A 41 -17.44 -14.62 -8.82
C VAL A 41 -16.63 -13.34 -8.96
N PHE A 42 -17.12 -12.36 -9.73
CA PHE A 42 -16.42 -11.10 -9.95
C PHE A 42 -16.35 -10.24 -8.70
N GLU A 43 -17.41 -10.13 -7.88
CA GLU A 43 -17.34 -9.41 -6.60
C GLU A 43 -16.31 -10.09 -5.68
N ARG A 44 -16.32 -11.42 -5.55
CA ARG A 44 -15.30 -12.13 -4.76
C ARG A 44 -13.88 -11.84 -5.21
N HIS A 45 -13.65 -11.78 -6.53
CA HIS A 45 -12.34 -11.47 -7.07
C HIS A 45 -11.96 -10.00 -6.86
N ASN A 46 -12.85 -9.07 -7.25
CA ASN A 46 -12.62 -7.63 -7.19
C ASN A 46 -12.42 -7.12 -5.76
N PHE A 47 -13.16 -7.65 -4.79
CA PHE A 47 -13.06 -7.23 -3.39
C PHE A 47 -11.99 -7.99 -2.61
N ARG A 48 -11.38 -9.05 -3.17
CA ARG A 48 -10.36 -9.85 -2.47
C ARG A 48 -9.20 -9.00 -1.98
N ARG A 49 -8.74 -8.07 -2.81
CA ARG A 49 -7.60 -7.19 -2.54
C ARG A 49 -8.00 -5.75 -2.83
N LEU A 50 -8.09 -4.94 -1.78
CA LEU A 50 -8.44 -3.53 -1.86
C LEU A 50 -7.20 -2.69 -1.64
N LYS A 51 -6.90 -1.82 -2.60
CA LYS A 51 -5.84 -0.83 -2.51
C LYS A 51 -6.48 0.53 -2.35
N LEU A 52 -6.25 1.15 -1.19
CA LEU A 52 -6.78 2.44 -0.80
C LEU A 52 -5.68 3.48 -0.97
N GLN A 53 -5.80 4.32 -1.98
CA GLN A 53 -4.87 5.40 -2.24
C GLN A 53 -5.41 6.72 -1.69
N VAL A 54 -4.69 7.30 -0.73
CA VAL A 54 -5.12 8.53 -0.05
C VAL A 54 -4.01 9.57 -0.02
N CYS A 55 -4.37 10.84 0.06
CA CYS A 55 -3.44 11.94 0.29
C CYS A 55 -4.09 13.02 1.17
N LYS A 56 -3.37 14.11 1.44
CA LYS A 56 -3.88 15.19 2.28
C LYS A 56 -5.16 15.83 1.71
N GLU A 57 -5.21 15.96 0.39
CA GLU A 57 -6.31 16.60 -0.34
C GLU A 57 -7.47 15.65 -0.65
N ASP A 58 -7.24 14.33 -0.56
CA ASP A 58 -8.21 13.32 -0.97
C ASP A 58 -8.14 12.08 -0.06
N MET A 59 -9.21 11.91 0.73
CA MET A 59 -9.45 10.75 1.58
C MET A 59 -10.71 9.99 1.15
N SER A 60 -11.26 10.29 -0.03
CA SER A 60 -12.56 9.76 -0.50
C SER A 60 -12.57 8.24 -0.64
N GLU A 61 -11.43 7.61 -0.96
CA GLU A 61 -11.32 6.15 -1.01
C GLU A 61 -11.57 5.49 0.36
N LEU A 62 -11.27 6.18 1.48
CA LEU A 62 -11.66 5.69 2.81
C LEU A 62 -13.16 5.83 3.06
N ASP A 63 -13.79 6.88 2.56
CA ASP A 63 -15.25 7.05 2.65
C ASP A 63 -15.98 5.99 1.79
N GLU A 64 -15.44 5.67 0.61
CA GLU A 64 -15.93 4.56 -0.23
C GLU A 64 -15.70 3.20 0.45
N PHE A 65 -14.53 3.01 1.06
CA PHE A 65 -14.20 1.81 1.83
C PHE A 65 -15.16 1.60 3.02
N GLU A 66 -15.53 2.67 3.72
CA GLU A 66 -16.53 2.63 4.79
C GLU A 66 -17.91 2.20 4.28
N ARG A 67 -18.28 2.67 3.08
CA ARG A 67 -19.55 2.35 2.41
C ARG A 67 -19.61 0.95 1.81
N ILE A 68 -18.51 0.19 1.77
CA ILE A 68 -18.53 -1.21 1.33
C ILE A 68 -19.62 -1.92 2.15
N VAL A 69 -20.69 -2.29 1.45
CA VAL A 69 -21.89 -2.84 2.07
C VAL A 69 -21.47 -4.10 2.83
N VAL A 70 -22.13 -4.37 3.96
CA VAL A 70 -21.85 -5.52 4.84
C VAL A 70 -21.67 -6.83 4.04
N ARG A 71 -22.35 -6.97 2.91
CA ARG A 71 -22.26 -8.11 1.99
C ARG A 71 -20.87 -8.35 1.38
N GLN A 72 -20.08 -7.32 1.07
CA GLN A 72 -18.78 -7.51 0.40
C GLN A 72 -17.60 -7.68 1.38
N ARG A 73 -17.75 -7.25 2.64
CA ARG A 73 -16.71 -7.37 3.68
C ARG A 73 -16.14 -8.80 3.83
N PRO A 74 -16.95 -9.88 3.79
CA PRO A 74 -16.44 -11.25 3.92
C PRO A 74 -15.49 -11.67 2.80
N PHE A 75 -15.54 -11.01 1.64
CA PHE A 75 -14.68 -11.32 0.49
C PHE A 75 -13.30 -10.66 0.59
N VAL A 76 -13.16 -9.63 1.41
CA VAL A 76 -11.90 -8.89 1.55
C VAL A 76 -10.90 -9.73 2.33
N ARG A 77 -9.74 -9.98 1.71
CA ARG A 77 -8.62 -10.73 2.29
C ARG A 77 -7.41 -9.85 2.53
N HIS A 78 -7.29 -8.75 1.80
CA HIS A 78 -6.16 -7.84 1.91
C HIS A 78 -6.60 -6.39 1.71
N VAL A 79 -6.29 -5.53 2.67
CA VAL A 79 -6.48 -4.09 2.61
C VAL A 79 -5.11 -3.43 2.63
N TRP A 80 -4.78 -2.73 1.56
CA TRP A 80 -3.53 -2.00 1.42
C TRP A 80 -3.81 -0.50 1.47
N LEU A 81 -3.40 0.16 2.55
CA LEU A 81 -3.43 1.61 2.66
C LEU A 81 -2.14 2.20 2.08
N ASN A 82 -2.26 2.85 0.94
CA ASN A 82 -1.19 3.58 0.27
C ASN A 82 -1.35 5.10 0.45
N ILE A 83 -0.48 5.69 1.26
CA ILE A 83 -0.56 7.10 1.64
C ILE A 83 0.42 7.91 0.79
N ARG A 84 -0.12 8.68 -0.15
CA ARG A 84 0.65 9.59 -0.98
C ARG A 84 1.00 10.86 -0.21
N LEU A 85 2.30 11.02 0.05
CA LEU A 85 2.88 12.16 0.77
C LEU A 85 3.08 13.37 -0.16
N LYS A 86 3.35 14.53 0.44
CA LYS A 86 3.52 15.77 -0.32
C LYS A 86 4.71 15.68 -1.28
N ARG A 87 4.54 16.25 -2.47
CA ARG A 87 5.62 16.44 -3.46
C ARG A 87 6.66 17.44 -2.93
N TYR A 88 7.92 17.24 -3.32
CA TYR A 88 9.01 18.18 -3.03
C TYR A 88 9.86 18.44 -4.28
N THR A 89 10.58 19.56 -4.26
CA THR A 89 11.40 20.01 -5.39
C THR A 89 12.87 19.64 -5.20
N CYS A 90 13.65 19.67 -6.29
CA CYS A 90 15.09 19.37 -6.26
C CYS A 90 15.90 20.30 -5.34
N LYS A 91 15.38 21.50 -5.04
CA LYS A 91 16.01 22.49 -4.14
C LYS A 91 16.35 21.97 -2.74
N VAL A 92 15.72 20.86 -2.34
CA VAL A 92 15.88 20.25 -1.02
C VAL A 92 16.42 18.81 -1.08
N CYS A 93 16.78 18.29 -2.26
CA CYS A 93 17.21 16.90 -2.42
C CYS A 93 18.47 16.54 -1.63
N ALA A 94 19.45 17.45 -1.58
CA ALA A 94 20.71 17.26 -0.85
C ALA A 94 20.80 18.11 0.44
N LYS A 95 19.66 18.58 0.95
CA LYS A 95 19.61 19.42 2.17
C LYS A 95 19.00 18.64 3.31
N GLU A 96 19.62 18.76 4.49
CA GLU A 96 19.06 18.30 5.75
C GLU A 96 17.63 18.83 5.90
N GLN A 97 16.68 17.94 6.20
CA GLN A 97 15.31 18.36 6.41
C GLN A 97 15.20 19.18 7.70
N PRO A 98 14.57 20.37 7.66
CA PRO A 98 14.17 21.03 8.89
C PRO A 98 13.26 20.10 9.69
N LYS A 99 13.49 19.96 11.01
CA LYS A 99 12.65 19.13 11.91
C LYS A 99 11.14 19.42 11.81
N SER A 100 10.77 20.60 11.30
CA SER A 100 9.37 21.04 11.08
C SER A 100 8.73 20.52 9.79
N SER A 101 9.51 20.08 8.80
CA SER A 101 9.02 19.72 7.46
C SER A 101 8.23 18.40 7.42
N GLY A 102 8.47 17.48 8.36
CA GLY A 102 7.72 16.22 8.48
C GLY A 102 6.32 16.32 9.11
N ARG A 103 5.93 17.48 9.67
CA ARG A 103 4.68 17.60 10.44
C ARG A 103 3.42 17.41 9.61
N ALA A 104 3.40 17.90 8.36
CA ALA A 104 2.23 17.80 7.50
C ALA A 104 2.01 16.37 7.01
N ASP A 105 3.07 15.68 6.58
CA ASP A 105 3.03 14.29 6.16
C ASP A 105 2.65 13.36 7.33
N ASN A 106 3.20 13.63 8.52
CA ASN A 106 2.81 12.92 9.74
C ASN A 106 1.33 13.15 10.09
N SER A 107 0.77 14.34 9.81
CA SER A 107 -0.66 14.59 10.03
C SER A 107 -1.53 13.77 9.07
N THR A 108 -1.19 13.74 7.78
CA THR A 108 -1.91 12.97 6.76
C THR A 108 -1.90 11.48 7.10
N MET A 109 -0.72 10.93 7.37
CA MET A 109 -0.57 9.53 7.74
C MET A 109 -1.36 9.20 9.02
N ARG A 110 -1.31 10.07 10.03
CA ARG A 110 -2.09 9.92 11.27
C ARG A 110 -3.59 9.82 10.98
N VAL A 111 -4.13 10.75 10.20
CA VAL A 111 -5.57 10.81 9.90
C VAL A 111 -6.00 9.56 9.13
N ALA A 112 -5.22 9.16 8.12
CA ALA A 112 -5.52 7.99 7.30
C ALA A 112 -5.54 6.70 8.13
N ILE A 113 -4.52 6.47 8.96
CA ILE A 113 -4.43 5.25 9.80
C ILE A 113 -5.55 5.24 10.85
N LEU A 114 -5.86 6.37 11.50
CA LEU A 114 -6.95 6.44 12.48
C LEU A 114 -8.31 6.14 11.87
N ARG A 115 -8.60 6.75 10.71
CA ARG A 115 -9.84 6.51 9.95
C ARG A 115 -9.95 5.05 9.54
N LEU A 116 -8.87 4.47 9.01
CA LEU A 116 -8.88 3.07 8.61
C LEU A 116 -9.17 2.14 9.79
N PHE A 117 -8.51 2.36 10.93
CA PHE A 117 -8.76 1.57 12.14
C PHE A 117 -10.20 1.71 12.62
N GLU A 118 -10.76 2.91 12.59
CA GLU A 118 -12.16 3.16 12.92
C GLU A 118 -13.10 2.36 12.03
N ILE A 119 -12.91 2.38 10.71
CA ILE A 119 -13.72 1.59 9.77
C ILE A 119 -13.59 0.09 10.10
N LEU A 120 -12.37 -0.41 10.27
CA LEU A 120 -12.10 -1.82 10.54
C LEU A 120 -12.62 -2.27 11.92
N THR A 121 -12.86 -1.37 12.88
CA THR A 121 -13.52 -1.76 14.14
C THR A 121 -14.96 -2.20 13.95
N THR A 122 -15.61 -1.76 12.86
CA THR A 122 -16.99 -2.15 12.53
C THR A 122 -17.06 -3.51 11.83
N TRP A 123 -15.92 -4.13 11.54
CA TRP A 123 -15.85 -5.41 10.83
C TRP A 123 -15.91 -6.55 11.82
N GLU A 124 -16.80 -7.50 11.56
CA GLU A 124 -16.89 -8.69 12.37
C GLU A 124 -15.63 -9.54 12.21
N PRO A 125 -15.13 -10.15 13.29
CA PRO A 125 -13.99 -11.04 13.20
C PRO A 125 -14.41 -12.31 12.44
N VAL A 126 -14.05 -12.40 11.16
CA VAL A 126 -14.30 -13.60 10.36
C VAL A 126 -13.27 -14.70 10.68
N GLN A 127 -13.57 -15.93 10.26
CA GLN A 127 -12.65 -17.08 10.38
C GLN A 127 -11.47 -16.99 9.42
N GLU A 128 -11.70 -16.38 8.25
CA GLU A 128 -10.68 -16.25 7.21
C GLU A 128 -9.68 -15.11 7.48
N GLU A 129 -8.50 -15.19 6.88
CA GLU A 129 -7.41 -14.24 7.09
C GLU A 129 -7.74 -12.86 6.49
N LEU A 130 -7.45 -11.79 7.25
CA LEU A 130 -7.45 -10.41 6.76
C LEU A 130 -6.08 -9.78 7.00
N SER A 131 -5.40 -9.48 5.89
CA SER A 131 -4.13 -8.75 5.87
C SER A 131 -4.37 -7.24 5.81
N LEU A 132 -3.71 -6.50 6.69
CA LEU A 132 -3.60 -5.04 6.64
C LEU A 132 -2.17 -4.65 6.25
N GLU A 133 -2.01 -3.99 5.12
CA GLU A 133 -0.73 -3.48 4.62
C GLU A 133 -0.69 -1.96 4.68
N LEU A 134 0.40 -1.38 5.19
CA LEU A 134 0.62 0.07 5.25
C LEU A 134 1.84 0.48 4.43
N SER A 135 1.66 1.50 3.59
CA SER A 135 2.73 2.15 2.84
C SER A 135 2.54 3.66 2.78
N ALA A 136 3.64 4.39 2.67
CA ALA A 136 3.60 5.84 2.45
C ALA A 136 4.80 6.28 1.60
N GLN A 137 4.54 6.96 0.49
CA GLN A 137 5.57 7.44 -0.42
C GLN A 137 5.24 8.84 -0.95
N SER A 138 6.27 9.65 -1.21
CA SER A 138 6.11 10.87 -2.00
C SER A 138 6.28 10.54 -3.49
N PRO A 139 5.43 11.05 -4.40
CA PRO A 139 5.68 10.93 -5.83
C PRO A 139 7.05 11.49 -6.25
N SER A 140 7.56 12.46 -5.50
CA SER A 140 8.87 13.05 -5.76
C SER A 140 10.02 12.11 -5.41
N ASP A 141 9.81 11.05 -4.62
CA ASP A 141 10.85 10.06 -4.35
C ASP A 141 11.36 9.43 -5.65
N SER A 142 10.45 9.10 -6.58
CA SER A 142 10.81 8.60 -7.92
C SER A 142 11.25 9.66 -8.93
N GLU A 143 11.03 10.95 -8.64
CA GLU A 143 11.36 12.04 -9.57
C GLU A 143 12.76 12.58 -9.37
N HIS A 144 13.41 12.19 -8.27
CA HIS A 144 14.76 12.63 -7.90
C HIS A 144 15.69 11.42 -7.77
N TRP A 145 16.32 11.24 -6.60
CA TRP A 145 17.34 10.23 -6.37
C TRP A 145 16.85 8.77 -6.41
N PHE A 146 15.54 8.49 -6.25
CA PHE A 146 15.02 7.14 -5.99
C PHE A 146 13.98 6.68 -7.01
N ARG A 147 14.34 6.79 -8.30
CA ARG A 147 13.46 6.55 -9.45
C ARG A 147 12.78 5.19 -9.48
N ASP A 148 13.54 4.12 -9.27
CA ASP A 148 13.03 2.74 -9.29
C ASP A 148 12.32 2.32 -7.99
N TYR A 149 12.07 3.26 -7.07
CA TYR A 149 11.65 2.94 -5.71
C TYR A 149 10.23 3.44 -5.38
N TYR A 150 9.49 4.01 -6.33
CA TYR A 150 8.07 4.33 -6.12
C TYR A 150 7.21 3.11 -6.44
N PHE A 151 6.39 2.71 -5.47
CA PHE A 151 5.53 1.54 -5.58
C PHE A 151 4.12 1.91 -5.19
N GLY A 152 3.16 1.34 -5.92
CA GLY A 152 1.76 1.49 -5.60
C GLY A 152 1.07 2.61 -6.39
N ALA A 153 1.59 3.01 -7.55
CA ALA A 153 0.85 3.86 -8.47
C ALA A 153 -0.47 3.20 -8.91
N ARG A 154 -1.44 4.00 -9.36
CA ARG A 154 -2.72 3.49 -9.84
C ARG A 154 -2.49 2.65 -11.11
N GLY A 155 -2.89 1.38 -11.10
CA GLY A 155 -2.66 0.43 -12.21
C GLY A 155 -1.45 -0.50 -12.04
N GLU A 156 -0.60 -0.29 -11.03
CA GLU A 156 0.44 -1.24 -10.66
C GLU A 156 -0.18 -2.37 -9.81
N ASN A 157 -0.43 -3.52 -10.44
CA ASN A 157 -0.66 -4.78 -9.74
C ASN A 157 0.69 -5.36 -9.33
N GLU A 158 0.84 -5.75 -8.07
CA GLU A 158 2.08 -6.37 -7.55
C GLU A 158 2.43 -7.71 -8.24
N ASP A 159 1.47 -8.33 -8.93
CA ASP A 159 1.69 -9.57 -9.69
C ASP A 159 2.36 -9.33 -11.06
N ILE A 160 2.44 -8.07 -11.48
CA ILE A 160 3.31 -7.68 -12.57
C ILE A 160 4.61 -7.32 -11.88
N ASN A 161 5.60 -8.20 -11.98
CA ASN A 161 6.99 -7.78 -12.00
C ASN A 161 7.02 -6.58 -12.94
N LEU A 162 6.97 -5.36 -12.40
CA LEU A 162 7.27 -4.16 -13.16
C LEU A 162 8.69 -4.42 -13.60
N ALA A 163 8.82 -4.94 -14.83
CA ALA A 163 10.05 -4.93 -15.55
C ALA A 163 10.60 -3.54 -15.32
N PRO A 164 11.84 -3.41 -14.80
CA PRO A 164 12.44 -2.10 -14.54
C PRO A 164 12.14 -1.26 -15.76
N GLY A 165 11.33 -0.20 -15.54
CA GLY A 165 10.59 0.47 -16.61
C GLY A 165 11.55 0.64 -17.77
N ALA A 166 11.21 0.01 -18.92
CA ALA A 166 12.11 -0.20 -20.06
C ALA A 166 13.13 0.94 -20.11
N PRO A 167 14.44 0.68 -19.96
CA PRO A 167 15.42 1.70 -19.59
C PRO A 167 15.36 2.80 -20.64
N GLY A 168 14.54 3.81 -20.35
CA GLY A 168 14.42 4.95 -21.21
C GLY A 168 15.80 5.58 -21.21
N ASN A 169 16.24 6.08 -22.36
CA ASN A 169 17.40 6.97 -22.49
C ASN A 169 17.17 8.25 -21.66
N PHE A 170 17.08 8.10 -20.35
CA PHE A 170 16.80 9.13 -19.40
C PHE A 170 18.12 9.58 -18.81
N HIS A 171 18.30 10.88 -18.87
CA HIS A 171 19.53 11.55 -18.54
C HIS A 171 19.18 12.72 -17.61
N ASP A 172 19.48 12.57 -16.33
CA ASP A 172 19.36 13.63 -15.32
C ASP A 172 20.73 13.80 -14.66
N ALA A 173 21.52 14.70 -15.23
CA ALA A 173 22.85 15.02 -14.73
C ALA A 173 22.81 15.62 -13.32
N GLY A 174 21.68 16.21 -12.87
CA GLY A 174 21.56 16.78 -11.53
C GLY A 174 21.42 15.73 -10.43
N HIS A 175 20.97 14.52 -10.77
CA HIS A 175 20.86 13.38 -9.88
C HIS A 175 21.73 12.19 -10.33
N HIS A 176 22.71 12.48 -11.19
CA HIS A 176 23.70 11.54 -11.74
C HIS A 176 23.09 10.29 -12.41
N TRP A 177 21.94 10.46 -13.06
CA TRP A 177 21.36 9.45 -13.94
C TRP A 177 21.86 9.66 -15.37
N PHE A 178 22.56 8.67 -15.90
CA PHE A 178 23.08 8.65 -17.28
C PHE A 178 22.60 7.37 -17.95
N HIS A 179 21.91 7.49 -19.08
CA HIS A 179 21.39 6.34 -19.85
C HIS A 179 20.59 5.34 -18.99
N GLY A 180 19.77 5.85 -18.07
CA GLY A 180 18.98 5.01 -17.16
C GLY A 180 19.78 4.31 -16.05
N GLN A 181 21.06 4.64 -15.86
CA GLN A 181 21.87 4.17 -14.73
C GLN A 181 22.25 5.32 -13.81
N GLN A 182 22.21 5.08 -12.50
CA GLN A 182 22.65 6.04 -11.51
C GLN A 182 24.14 5.83 -11.19
N HIS A 183 24.98 6.79 -11.56
CA HIS A 183 26.45 6.65 -11.46
C HIS A 183 27.01 6.97 -10.07
N THR A 184 26.23 7.62 -9.20
CA THR A 184 26.66 7.93 -7.84
C THR A 184 25.57 7.65 -6.83
N LEU A 185 25.96 7.24 -5.63
CA LEU A 185 25.03 7.07 -4.54
C LEU A 185 24.42 8.41 -4.08
N PRO A 186 23.15 8.42 -3.65
CA PRO A 186 22.55 9.58 -2.99
C PRO A 186 23.34 9.97 -1.73
N SER A 187 23.33 11.27 -1.39
CA SER A 187 23.91 11.71 -0.12
C SER A 187 23.11 11.17 1.08
N LYS A 188 23.73 11.13 2.27
CA LYS A 188 23.03 10.77 3.52
C LYS A 188 21.77 11.61 3.76
N ASP A 189 21.76 12.88 3.35
CA ASP A 189 20.60 13.75 3.47
C ASP A 189 19.48 13.40 2.49
N ALA A 190 19.82 12.95 1.29
CA ALA A 190 18.86 12.41 0.33
C ALA A 190 18.22 11.11 0.87
N LEU A 191 19.00 10.24 1.52
CA LEU A 191 18.50 9.03 2.18
C LEU A 191 17.61 9.34 3.38
N ARG A 192 18.03 10.25 4.27
CA ARG A 192 17.23 10.68 5.43
C ARG A 192 15.88 11.32 5.04
N ARG A 193 15.74 11.83 3.81
CA ARG A 193 14.49 12.41 3.31
C ARG A 193 13.42 11.37 2.97
N ILE A 194 13.83 10.23 2.43
CA ILE A 194 12.91 9.12 2.14
C ILE A 194 12.57 8.33 3.40
N HIS A 195 13.44 8.38 4.41
CA HIS A 195 13.13 7.89 5.75
C HIS A 195 12.12 8.83 6.44
N GLY A 196 11.12 8.26 7.10
CA GLY A 196 10.17 9.05 7.88
C GLY A 196 10.61 9.31 9.30
N HIS A 197 9.95 10.29 9.91
CA HIS A 197 10.06 10.61 11.34
C HIS A 197 8.69 10.44 12.01
N PHE A 198 7.93 9.40 11.62
CA PHE A 198 6.61 9.15 12.19
C PHE A 198 6.76 8.41 13.52
N GLY A 199 6.57 9.13 14.64
CA GLY A 199 6.83 8.63 15.99
C GLY A 199 5.59 8.35 16.86
N ASN A 200 5.87 7.83 18.06
CA ASN A 200 4.95 7.25 19.07
C ASN A 200 3.68 8.05 19.44
N GLN A 201 3.67 9.38 19.28
CA GLN A 201 2.54 10.21 19.75
C GLN A 201 1.23 9.97 18.96
N ILE A 202 1.33 9.31 17.81
CA ILE A 202 0.26 9.23 16.82
C ILE A 202 -0.73 8.08 17.10
N LEU A 203 -0.30 7.04 17.81
CA LEU A 203 -0.97 5.74 17.86
C LEU A 203 -1.77 5.50 19.15
N ARG A 204 -1.64 6.38 20.14
CA ARG A 204 -2.37 6.27 21.44
C ARG A 204 -3.89 6.24 21.29
N ARG A 205 -4.43 6.80 20.20
CA ARG A 205 -5.88 6.90 19.93
C ARG A 205 -6.43 5.77 19.07
N LEU A 206 -5.60 4.82 18.64
CA LEU A 206 -6.07 3.68 17.87
C LEU A 206 -7.00 2.81 18.73
N ARG A 207 -8.12 2.41 18.13
CA ARG A 207 -9.06 1.45 18.71
C ARG A 207 -8.59 0.03 18.41
N ASN A 208 -9.05 -0.93 19.20
CA ASN A 208 -8.77 -2.34 18.94
C ASN A 208 -9.53 -2.80 17.69
N VAL A 209 -8.81 -3.44 16.77
CA VAL A 209 -9.36 -4.01 15.53
C VAL A 209 -9.20 -5.53 15.60
N HIS A 210 -10.32 -6.23 15.80
CA HIS A 210 -10.33 -7.70 15.90
C HIS A 210 -10.38 -8.39 14.54
N ALA A 211 -10.73 -7.68 13.47
CA ALA A 211 -10.84 -8.28 12.14
C ALA A 211 -9.47 -8.64 11.53
N VAL A 212 -8.39 -7.93 11.88
CA VAL A 212 -7.07 -8.08 11.26
C VAL A 212 -6.29 -9.22 11.92
N THR A 213 -5.76 -10.12 11.09
CA THR A 213 -4.97 -11.29 11.51
C THR A 213 -3.55 -11.28 10.96
N LYS A 214 -3.29 -10.49 9.91
CA LYS A 214 -1.93 -10.27 9.39
C LYS A 214 -1.66 -8.78 9.21
N PHE A 215 -0.47 -8.34 9.60
CA PHE A 215 -0.01 -6.97 9.43
C PHE A 215 1.27 -6.95 8.60
N VAL A 216 1.30 -6.06 7.60
CA VAL A 216 2.39 -5.98 6.63
C VAL A 216 2.91 -4.55 6.57
N VAL A 217 4.21 -4.40 6.81
CA VAL A 217 4.96 -3.18 6.54
C VAL A 217 6.15 -3.60 5.69
N ARG A 218 6.01 -3.42 4.38
CA ARG A 218 7.07 -3.78 3.45
C ARG A 218 8.18 -2.75 3.39
N ARG A 219 9.29 -3.13 2.76
CA ARG A 219 10.44 -2.26 2.55
C ARG A 219 10.00 -1.00 1.81
N GLN A 220 9.02 -1.04 0.91
CA GLN A 220 8.53 0.13 0.19
C GLN A 220 7.99 1.26 1.10
N CYS A 221 7.72 1.00 2.38
CA CYS A 221 7.32 2.00 3.39
C CYS A 221 8.51 2.82 3.94
N ARG A 222 9.77 2.50 3.58
CA ARG A 222 10.98 3.33 3.79
C ARG A 222 11.17 3.90 5.18
N ASN A 223 11.04 3.07 6.22
CA ASN A 223 11.13 3.50 7.62
C ASN A 223 10.19 4.69 7.94
N ARG A 224 9.10 4.85 7.19
CA ARG A 224 8.08 5.85 7.49
C ARG A 224 7.34 5.49 8.77
N ILE A 225 7.14 4.21 9.07
CA ILE A 225 6.71 3.73 10.37
C ILE A 225 7.96 3.30 11.13
N LEU A 226 8.32 4.04 12.19
CA LEU A 226 9.53 3.75 12.96
C LEU A 226 9.36 2.44 13.76
N PRO A 227 10.40 1.60 13.88
CA PRO A 227 10.33 0.34 14.63
C PRO A 227 9.71 0.50 16.02
N HIS A 228 10.14 1.51 16.78
CA HIS A 228 9.64 1.80 18.12
C HIS A 228 8.14 2.16 18.18
N SER A 229 7.54 2.54 17.05
CA SER A 229 6.10 2.85 16.95
C SER A 229 5.24 1.63 16.65
N LEU A 230 5.83 0.55 16.11
CA LEU A 230 5.12 -0.68 15.78
C LEU A 230 4.37 -1.27 16.97
N PRO A 231 4.94 -1.39 18.19
CA PRO A 231 4.21 -1.93 19.33
C PRO A 231 2.88 -1.23 19.60
N SER A 232 2.80 0.07 19.32
CA SER A 232 1.56 0.84 19.50
C SER A 232 0.49 0.53 18.45
N ILE A 233 0.87 0.07 17.26
CA ILE A 233 -0.05 -0.45 16.23
C ILE A 233 -0.43 -1.90 16.57
N LEU A 234 0.58 -2.74 16.79
CA LEU A 234 0.41 -4.18 17.01
C LEU A 234 -0.43 -4.48 18.25
N GLY A 235 -0.25 -3.70 19.33
CA GLY A 235 -1.08 -3.81 20.54
C GLY A 235 -2.57 -3.48 20.33
N LYS A 236 -2.95 -2.99 19.15
CA LYS A 236 -4.33 -2.70 18.75
C LYS A 236 -4.91 -3.72 17.78
N LEU A 237 -4.15 -4.77 17.46
CA LEU A 237 -4.53 -5.87 16.60
C LEU A 237 -4.57 -7.17 17.42
N PRO A 238 -5.54 -7.36 18.33
CA PRO A 238 -5.56 -8.46 19.29
C PRO A 238 -5.65 -9.87 18.68
N ARG A 239 -6.06 -9.99 17.41
CA ARG A 239 -6.11 -11.25 16.67
C ARG A 239 -4.95 -11.42 15.69
N LEU A 240 -3.92 -10.58 15.78
CA LEU A 240 -2.74 -10.66 14.93
C LEU A 240 -2.01 -11.99 15.14
N GLN A 241 -1.80 -12.72 14.04
CA GLN A 241 -1.11 -14.01 13.99
C GLN A 241 0.19 -13.92 13.19
N CYS A 242 0.25 -13.02 12.20
CA CYS A 242 1.39 -12.86 11.32
C CYS A 242 1.81 -11.39 11.22
N LEU A 243 3.10 -11.12 11.40
CA LEU A 243 3.73 -9.84 11.12
C LEU A 243 4.74 -10.04 9.99
N VAL A 244 4.59 -9.29 8.90
CA VAL A 244 5.61 -9.14 7.87
C VAL A 244 6.19 -7.76 8.02
N TYR A 245 7.43 -7.68 8.49
CA TYR A 245 8.16 -6.44 8.67
C TYR A 245 9.47 -6.48 7.92
N GLU A 246 9.62 -5.60 6.93
CA GLU A 246 10.80 -5.49 6.09
C GLU A 246 11.44 -4.11 6.32
N PRO A 247 12.31 -3.97 7.34
CA PRO A 247 12.96 -2.69 7.64
C PRO A 247 13.96 -2.28 6.56
N TRP A 248 14.27 -0.98 6.50
CA TRP A 248 15.50 -0.52 5.86
C TRP A 248 16.62 -0.46 6.87
N LEU A 249 17.78 -0.96 6.47
CA LEU A 249 19.04 -0.71 7.15
C LEU A 249 19.37 0.78 7.00
N THR A 250 19.71 1.43 8.12
CA THR A 250 20.32 2.76 8.08
C THR A 250 21.81 2.63 7.81
N ASP A 251 22.41 3.63 7.16
CA ASP A 251 23.85 3.68 6.94
C ASP A 251 24.65 4.07 8.20
N ASP A 252 23.95 4.32 9.31
CA ASP A 252 24.52 4.72 10.59
C ASP A 252 24.33 3.55 11.55
N VAL A 253 25.43 2.84 11.83
CA VAL A 253 25.43 1.62 12.66
C VAL A 253 24.93 1.93 14.07
N ASP A 254 25.23 3.11 14.62
CA ASP A 254 24.77 3.50 15.95
C ASP A 254 23.26 3.83 15.92
N GLU A 255 22.77 4.42 14.83
CA GLU A 255 21.33 4.63 14.64
C GLU A 255 20.60 3.29 14.42
N GLN A 256 21.18 2.37 13.65
CA GLN A 256 20.64 1.04 13.41
C GLN A 256 20.55 0.25 14.71
N GLU A 257 21.62 0.22 15.50
CA GLU A 257 21.66 -0.46 16.79
C GLU A 257 20.63 0.14 17.76
N ARG A 258 20.49 1.47 17.80
CA ARG A 258 19.42 2.12 18.60
C ARG A 258 18.02 1.78 18.12
N LEU A 259 17.80 1.70 16.80
CA LEU A 259 16.51 1.33 16.19
C LEU A 259 16.15 -0.12 16.51
N ASP A 260 17.12 -1.02 16.43
CA ASP A 260 16.98 -2.45 16.76
C ASP A 260 16.72 -2.65 18.26
N GLU A 261 17.35 -1.83 19.11
CA GLU A 261 17.12 -1.81 20.56
C GLU A 261 15.85 -1.06 20.99
N GLY A 262 15.16 -0.36 20.06
CA GLY A 262 13.96 0.43 20.34
C GLY A 262 14.19 1.67 21.22
N LYS A 263 15.43 2.16 21.35
CA LYS A 263 15.79 3.30 22.20
C LYS A 263 15.43 4.64 21.54
N GLN A 264 14.97 5.62 22.33
CA GLN A 264 14.69 6.98 21.86
C GLN A 264 15.97 7.85 21.93
N SER A 265 16.10 8.77 20.96
CA SER A 265 17.05 9.90 20.97
C SER A 265 16.52 11.09 21.76
#